data_AF-A0A174HAW3-F1
#
_entry.id   AF-A0A174HAW3-F1
#
_cell.length_a   1.000
_cell.length_b   1.000
_cell.length_c   1.000
_cell.angle_alpha   90.00
_cell.angle_beta   90.00
_cell.angle_gamma   90.00
#
_symmetry.space_group_name_H-M   'P 1'
#
loop_
_entity.id
_entity.type
_entity.pdbx_description
1 polymer ?
#
loop_
_entity_poly.entity_id
_entity_poly.type
_entity_poly.pdbx_seq_one_letter_code
_entity_poly.pdbx_strand_id
1 'polypeptide(L)'
;MDKEYNSNIFRTYKLDYFGKYHFYEENELVKEKEDGEYILENLKKSNRFDYNGASYTFTKFGNISEGRTEKDVDLTIKENDYNVDINGEVVHLDLIYKMDIKKLEDHYRITTRISEKGDTVSCLLYIDLENGEDFINGLNHVKEAQIELSRPKD
;
A
#
# COMPACT_ATOMS: atom_id res chain seq x y z
N MET A 1 -16.43 8.60 25.16
CA MET A 1 -16.13 7.21 25.58
C MET A 1 -14.86 6.84 24.85
N ASP A 2 -13.73 7.03 25.52
CA ASP A 2 -12.42 6.63 25.04
C ASP A 2 -12.45 5.11 24.88
N LYS A 3 -12.34 4.62 23.65
CA LYS A 3 -12.13 3.20 23.40
C LYS A 3 -10.74 2.87 23.92
N GLU A 4 -10.68 2.05 24.96
CA GLU A 4 -9.46 1.42 25.44
C GLU A 4 -8.67 0.86 24.25
N TYR A 5 -7.53 1.48 23.95
CA TYR A 5 -6.48 0.86 23.15
C TYR A 5 -5.84 -0.23 24.01
N ASN A 6 -6.51 -1.38 24.13
CA ASN A 6 -5.84 -2.58 24.62
C ASN A 6 -4.68 -2.88 23.68
N SER A 7 -3.46 -2.81 24.19
CA SER A 7 -2.22 -3.02 23.42
C SER A 7 -2.02 -4.50 23.14
N ASN A 8 -2.88 -5.12 22.34
CA ASN A 8 -2.68 -6.45 21.76
C ASN A 8 -1.75 -6.35 20.54
N ILE A 9 -0.64 -5.63 20.67
CA ILE A 9 0.34 -5.50 19.59
C ILE A 9 1.05 -6.84 19.47
N PHE A 10 0.92 -7.47 18.30
CA PHE A 10 1.71 -8.64 17.96
C PHE A 10 3.14 -8.21 17.65
N ARG A 11 3.30 -7.27 16.71
CA ARG A 11 4.61 -6.72 16.34
C ARG A 11 4.50 -5.40 15.60
N THR A 12 5.52 -4.55 15.74
CA THR A 12 5.72 -3.34 14.94
C THR A 12 6.99 -3.50 14.11
N TYR A 13 6.90 -3.14 12.83
CA TYR A 13 7.98 -3.21 11.86
C TYR A 13 8.31 -1.82 11.34
N LYS A 14 9.59 -1.57 11.10
CA LYS A 14 10.05 -0.37 10.41
C LYS A 14 10.24 -0.70 8.93
N LEU A 15 9.40 -0.14 8.08
CA LEU A 15 9.54 -0.26 6.63
C LEU A 15 10.45 0.86 6.12
N ASP A 16 11.41 0.50 5.26
CA ASP A 16 12.25 1.48 4.58
C ASP A 16 11.44 2.33 3.62
N TYR A 17 10.47 1.70 2.93
CA TYR A 17 9.60 2.38 1.97
C TYR A 17 8.19 1.81 1.97
N PHE A 18 7.21 2.71 1.85
CA PHE A 18 5.83 2.39 1.54
C PHE A 18 5.38 3.18 0.32
N GLY A 19 5.16 2.48 -0.80
CA GLY A 19 4.67 3.07 -2.03
C GLY A 19 3.16 2.85 -2.19
N LYS A 20 2.40 3.91 -2.48
CA LYS A 20 0.99 3.86 -2.88
C LYS A 20 0.86 4.31 -4.33
N TYR A 21 0.10 3.57 -5.12
CA TYR A 21 -0.05 3.81 -6.55
C TYR A 21 -1.52 3.79 -6.96
N HIS A 22 -1.99 4.92 -7.49
CA HIS A 22 -3.25 5.01 -8.21
C HIS A 22 -2.99 4.98 -9.70
N PHE A 23 -3.97 4.50 -10.46
CA PHE A 23 -3.89 4.40 -11.90
C PHE A 23 -5.09 5.09 -12.53
N TYR A 24 -4.82 5.84 -13.59
CA TYR A 24 -5.81 6.65 -14.28
C TYR A 24 -5.67 6.48 -15.79
N GLU A 25 -6.79 6.42 -16.48
CA GLU A 25 -6.84 6.84 -17.88
C GLU A 25 -6.68 8.37 -17.97
N GLU A 26 -6.27 8.90 -19.13
CA GLU A 26 -6.01 10.35 -19.26
C GLU A 26 -7.23 11.21 -18.90
N ASN A 27 -8.43 10.77 -19.32
CA ASN A 27 -9.69 11.45 -19.02
C ASN A 27 -10.09 11.36 -17.54
N GLU A 28 -9.72 10.28 -16.86
CA GLU A 28 -9.96 10.12 -15.42
C GLU A 28 -9.05 11.06 -14.63
N LEU A 29 -7.76 11.13 -14.98
CA LEU A 29 -6.82 12.05 -14.34
C LEU A 29 -7.30 13.50 -14.43
N VAL A 30 -7.73 13.94 -15.62
CA VAL A 30 -8.23 15.31 -15.86
C VAL A 30 -9.51 15.59 -15.06
N LYS A 31 -10.37 14.58 -14.88
CA LYS A 31 -11.64 14.73 -14.17
C LYS A 31 -11.48 14.69 -12.64
N GLU A 32 -10.59 13.85 -12.14
CA GLU A 32 -10.48 13.53 -10.72
C GLU A 32 -9.44 14.37 -9.98
N LYS A 33 -8.46 14.94 -10.68
CA LYS A 33 -7.44 15.82 -10.10
C LYS A 33 -7.70 17.27 -10.45
N GLU A 34 -7.62 18.14 -9.43
CA GLU A 34 -7.77 19.59 -9.58
C GLU A 34 -6.84 20.15 -10.67
N ASP A 35 -5.56 19.75 -10.65
CA ASP A 35 -4.55 20.15 -11.64
C ASP A 35 -4.36 19.11 -12.77
N GLY A 36 -5.38 18.29 -13.06
CA GLY A 36 -5.25 17.13 -13.94
C GLY A 36 -4.76 17.46 -15.36
N GLU A 37 -5.24 18.56 -15.96
CA GLU A 37 -4.76 19.03 -17.27
C GLU A 37 -3.28 19.42 -17.23
N TYR A 38 -2.87 20.19 -16.21
CA TYR A 38 -1.49 20.62 -16.03
C TYR A 38 -0.55 19.43 -15.82
N ILE A 39 -0.96 18.46 -15.01
CA ILE A 39 -0.20 17.22 -14.79
C ILE A 39 -0.03 16.46 -16.12
N LEU A 40 -1.12 16.26 -16.86
CA LEU A 40 -1.11 15.51 -18.12
C LEU A 40 -0.22 16.17 -19.18
N GLU A 41 -0.30 17.49 -19.33
CA GLU A 41 0.52 18.23 -20.29
C GLU A 41 2.01 18.11 -20.01
N ASN A 42 2.42 18.21 -18.73
CA ASN A 42 3.82 18.07 -18.35
C ASN A 42 4.29 16.62 -18.46
N LEU A 43 3.43 15.66 -18.12
CA LEU A 43 3.72 14.23 -18.27
C LEU A 43 3.96 13.87 -19.74
N LYS A 44 3.16 14.39 -20.68
CA LYS A 44 3.36 14.18 -22.12
C LYS A 44 4.68 14.75 -22.66
N LYS A 45 5.23 15.80 -22.03
CA LYS A 45 6.50 16.42 -22.44
C LYS A 45 7.73 15.65 -21.96
N SER A 46 7.62 14.96 -20.83
CA SER A 46 8.77 14.43 -20.07
C SER A 46 8.71 12.94 -19.78
N ASN A 47 7.57 12.28 -20.04
CA ASN A 47 7.23 10.90 -19.70
C ASN A 47 7.22 10.57 -18.19
N ARG A 48 7.75 11.47 -17.35
CA ARG A 48 7.71 11.45 -15.90
C ARG A 48 7.60 12.87 -15.38
N PHE A 49 6.64 13.12 -14.51
CA PHE A 49 6.41 14.42 -13.92
C PHE A 49 6.21 14.31 -12.41
N ASP A 50 7.07 14.96 -11.63
CA ASP A 50 6.94 15.01 -10.18
C ASP A 50 6.16 16.29 -9.80
N TYR A 51 5.04 16.13 -9.11
CA TYR A 51 4.14 17.23 -8.75
C TYR A 51 3.39 16.95 -7.45
N ASN A 52 3.30 17.95 -6.58
CA ASN A 52 2.55 17.92 -5.32
C ASN A 52 2.80 16.65 -4.46
N GLY A 53 4.07 16.27 -4.31
CA GLY A 53 4.50 15.10 -3.53
C GLY A 53 4.18 13.74 -4.16
N ALA A 54 3.75 13.71 -5.42
CA ALA A 54 3.58 12.49 -6.21
C ALA A 54 4.48 12.49 -7.44
N SER A 55 4.81 11.28 -7.92
CA SER A 55 5.47 11.05 -9.20
C SER A 55 4.44 10.46 -10.17
N TYR A 56 4.21 11.15 -11.28
CA TYR A 56 3.35 10.69 -12.37
C TYR A 56 4.19 10.07 -13.48
N THR A 57 3.80 8.90 -13.98
CA THR A 57 4.49 8.21 -15.09
C THR A 57 3.49 7.52 -16.01
N PHE A 58 3.78 7.44 -17.31
CA PHE A 58 3.05 6.51 -18.17
C PHE A 58 3.53 5.09 -17.88
N THR A 59 2.59 4.16 -17.67
CA THR A 59 2.92 2.75 -17.56
C THR A 59 3.17 2.16 -18.95
N LYS A 60 3.73 0.95 -19.00
CA LYS A 60 3.89 0.19 -20.25
C LYS A 60 2.57 -0.11 -20.98
N PHE A 61 1.43 0.04 -20.31
CA PHE A 61 0.10 -0.20 -20.87
C PHE A 61 -0.57 1.09 -21.37
N GLY A 62 0.10 2.23 -21.25
CA GLY A 62 -0.40 3.52 -21.75
C GLY A 62 -1.22 4.33 -20.75
N ASN A 63 -1.70 3.72 -19.65
CA ASN A 63 -2.34 4.46 -18.57
C ASN A 63 -1.32 5.21 -17.69
N ILE A 64 -1.80 6.07 -16.82
CA ILE A 64 -0.99 6.94 -15.97
C ILE A 64 -0.95 6.34 -14.57
N SER A 65 0.24 6.28 -13.97
CA SER A 65 0.42 5.95 -12.56
C SER A 65 0.77 7.19 -11.76
N GLU A 66 0.02 7.46 -10.70
CA GLU A 66 0.39 8.38 -9.62
C GLU A 66 1.01 7.57 -8.48
N GLY A 67 2.31 7.73 -8.25
CA GLY A 67 3.03 7.11 -7.16
C GLY A 67 3.35 8.09 -6.04
N ARG A 68 2.99 7.75 -4.80
CA ARG A 68 3.46 8.42 -3.58
C ARG A 68 4.30 7.43 -2.78
N THR A 69 5.44 7.88 -2.26
CA THR A 69 6.35 7.03 -1.48
C THR A 69 6.69 7.70 -0.17
N GLU A 70 6.42 6.98 0.91
CA GLU A 70 6.77 7.34 2.27
C GLU A 70 7.99 6.51 2.70
N LYS A 71 8.85 7.08 3.55
CA LYS A 71 10.01 6.39 4.13
C LYS A 71 9.84 6.29 5.64
N ASP A 72 10.62 5.40 6.26
CA ASP A 72 10.68 5.25 7.71
C ASP A 72 9.27 5.00 8.31
N VAL A 73 8.52 4.09 7.69
CA VAL A 73 7.10 3.87 8.00
C VAL A 73 6.95 2.81 9.08
N ASP A 74 6.17 3.13 10.11
CA ASP A 74 5.84 2.15 11.16
C ASP A 74 4.61 1.36 10.74
N LEU A 75 4.75 0.05 10.62
CA LEU A 75 3.62 -0.87 10.39
C LEU A 75 3.44 -1.76 11.62
N THR A 76 2.30 -1.63 12.28
CA THR A 76 1.93 -2.41 13.46
C THR A 76 0.85 -3.42 13.13
N ILE A 77 1.11 -4.67 13.52
CA ILE A 77 0.16 -5.79 13.45
C ILE A 77 -0.32 -6.06 14.87
N LYS A 78 -1.64 -6.16 15.04
CA LYS A 78 -2.28 -6.54 16.31
C LYS A 78 -2.68 -8.01 16.26
N GLU A 79 -2.69 -8.67 17.41
CA GLU A 79 -3.11 -10.06 17.50
C GLU A 79 -4.57 -10.21 17.05
N ASN A 80 -4.80 -11.21 16.18
CA ASN A 80 -6.13 -11.53 15.62
C ASN A 80 -6.83 -10.37 14.89
N ASP A 81 -6.08 -9.35 14.45
CA ASP A 81 -6.61 -8.28 13.62
C ASP A 81 -6.37 -8.59 12.14
N TYR A 82 -7.38 -8.32 11.33
CA TYR A 82 -7.37 -8.50 9.88
C TYR A 82 -6.95 -7.21 9.14
N ASN A 83 -6.76 -6.13 9.89
CA ASN A 83 -6.16 -4.88 9.43
C ASN A 83 -4.76 -4.71 10.03
N VAL A 84 -4.02 -3.77 9.44
CA VAL A 84 -2.76 -3.28 10.00
C VAL A 84 -2.91 -1.82 10.38
N ASP A 85 -2.03 -1.34 11.23
CA ASP A 85 -1.86 0.08 11.51
C ASP A 85 -0.60 0.57 10.80
N ILE A 86 -0.71 1.58 9.95
CA ILE A 86 0.42 2.19 9.23
C ILE A 86 0.50 3.65 9.66
N ASN A 87 1.59 4.04 10.33
CA ASN A 87 1.79 5.39 10.87
C ASN A 87 0.62 5.90 11.74
N GLY A 88 -0.07 5.03 12.47
CA GLY A 88 -1.22 5.37 13.31
C GLY A 88 -2.58 5.30 12.60
N GLU A 89 -2.60 4.97 11.30
CA GLU A 89 -3.82 4.82 10.52
C GLU A 89 -4.18 3.35 10.31
N VAL A 90 -5.43 2.97 10.59
CA VAL A 90 -5.91 1.61 10.34
C VAL A 90 -6.14 1.42 8.84
N VAL A 91 -5.41 0.48 8.26
CA VAL A 91 -5.38 0.18 6.82
C VAL A 91 -5.75 -1.28 6.58
N HIS A 92 -6.65 -1.52 5.62
CA HIS A 92 -6.98 -2.87 5.16
C HIS A 92 -6.11 -3.24 3.95
N LEU A 93 -5.07 -4.05 4.18
CA LEU A 93 -4.29 -4.68 3.11
C LEU A 93 -5.05 -5.91 2.60
N ASP A 94 -5.36 -6.00 1.31
CA ASP A 94 -6.04 -7.15 0.71
C ASP A 94 -5.04 -8.28 0.39
N LEU A 95 -4.63 -8.99 1.45
CA LEU A 95 -3.59 -10.02 1.40
C LEU A 95 -4.11 -11.36 0.85
N ILE A 96 -5.43 -11.58 0.90
CA ILE A 96 -6.09 -12.71 0.22
C ILE A 96 -5.99 -12.52 -1.28
N TYR A 97 -6.35 -11.35 -1.79
CA TYR A 97 -6.35 -11.10 -3.23
C TYR A 97 -4.93 -11.01 -3.80
N LYS A 98 -4.02 -10.30 -3.11
CA LYS A 98 -2.65 -10.11 -3.60
C LYS A 98 -1.64 -9.96 -2.47
N MET A 99 -0.64 -10.83 -2.45
CA MET A 99 0.54 -10.73 -1.58
C MET A 99 1.73 -11.35 -2.31
N ASP A 100 2.30 -10.61 -3.27
CA ASP A 100 3.44 -11.08 -4.05
C ASP A 100 4.73 -10.65 -3.38
N ILE A 101 5.53 -11.63 -2.96
CA ILE A 101 6.81 -11.40 -2.27
C ILE A 101 7.94 -11.56 -3.28
N LYS A 102 8.85 -10.58 -3.31
CA LYS A 102 10.09 -10.66 -4.07
C LYS A 102 11.26 -10.29 -3.19
N LYS A 103 12.21 -11.21 -3.03
CA LYS A 103 13.52 -10.92 -2.46
C LYS A 103 14.36 -10.16 -3.48
N LEU A 104 14.81 -8.97 -3.12
CA LEU A 104 15.75 -8.13 -3.86
C LEU A 104 17.16 -8.29 -3.26
N GLU A 105 18.12 -7.52 -3.76
CA GLU A 105 19.50 -7.57 -3.28
C GLU A 105 19.63 -7.12 -1.81
N ASP A 106 18.81 -6.16 -1.41
CA ASP A 106 18.92 -5.44 -0.13
C ASP A 106 17.61 -5.41 0.67
N HIS A 107 16.48 -5.82 0.08
CA HIS A 107 15.16 -5.79 0.72
C HIS A 107 14.28 -6.97 0.31
N TYR A 108 13.26 -7.25 1.11
CA TYR A 108 12.05 -7.90 0.63
C TYR A 108 11.06 -6.83 0.15
N ARG A 109 10.49 -7.05 -1.03
CA ARG A 109 9.41 -6.24 -1.57
C ARG A 109 8.12 -7.05 -1.57
N ILE A 110 7.11 -6.56 -0.87
CA ILE A 110 5.77 -7.14 -0.85
C ILE A 110 4.86 -6.25 -1.69
N THR A 111 4.22 -6.82 -2.71
CA THR A 111 3.20 -6.14 -3.50
C THR A 111 1.83 -6.61 -3.07
N THR A 112 0.99 -5.67 -2.62
CA THR A 112 -0.39 -5.95 -2.20
C THR A 112 -1.30 -4.78 -2.61
N ARG A 113 -2.53 -4.75 -2.12
CA ARG A 113 -3.50 -3.69 -2.38
C ARG A 113 -4.07 -3.17 -1.07
N ILE A 114 -4.44 -1.90 -1.06
CA ILE A 114 -5.27 -1.32 0.00
C ILE A 114 -6.70 -1.26 -0.54
N SER A 115 -7.65 -1.74 0.24
CA SER A 115 -9.07 -1.54 -0.06
C SER A 115 -9.50 -0.18 0.49
N GLU A 116 -9.75 0.77 -0.41
CA GLU A 116 -10.33 2.07 -0.07
C GLU A 116 -11.80 2.11 -0.52
N LYS A 117 -12.60 3.03 0.03
CA LYS A 117 -14.02 3.12 -0.34
C LYS A 117 -14.16 3.52 -1.81
N GLY A 118 -14.47 2.55 -2.66
CA GLY A 118 -14.76 2.77 -4.09
C GLY A 118 -13.54 2.72 -5.00
N ASP A 119 -12.33 2.45 -4.46
CA ASP A 119 -11.11 2.30 -5.24
C ASP A 119 -10.18 1.24 -4.62
N THR A 120 -9.26 0.70 -5.41
CA THR A 120 -8.21 -0.19 -4.93
C THR A 120 -6.84 0.41 -5.24
N VAL A 121 -6.08 0.70 -4.19
CA VAL A 121 -4.75 1.29 -4.33
C VAL A 121 -3.74 0.17 -4.38
N SER A 122 -2.89 0.13 -5.40
CA SER A 122 -1.76 -0.80 -5.42
C SER A 122 -0.70 -0.28 -4.46
N CYS A 123 -0.15 -1.15 -3.62
CA CYS A 123 0.92 -0.74 -2.72
C CYS A 123 2.14 -1.68 -2.72
N LEU A 124 3.28 -1.09 -2.39
CA LEU A 124 4.56 -1.75 -2.27
C LEU A 124 5.13 -1.49 -0.88
N LEU A 125 5.40 -2.56 -0.15
CA LEU A 125 6.04 -2.53 1.16
C LEU A 125 7.47 -3.02 0.98
N TYR A 126 8.45 -2.23 1.43
CA TYR A 126 9.86 -2.62 1.42
C TYR A 126 10.35 -2.70 2.86
N ILE A 127 10.97 -3.82 3.18
CA ILE A 127 11.63 -4.06 4.46
C ILE A 127 13.00 -4.67 4.20
N ASP A 128 13.95 -4.30 5.04
CA ASP A 128 15.30 -4.85 5.01
C ASP A 128 15.31 -6.40 5.12
N LEU A 129 16.42 -7.00 4.68
CA LEU A 129 16.55 -8.46 4.69
C LEU A 129 16.62 -9.08 6.09
N GLU A 130 17.05 -8.33 7.11
CA GLU A 130 17.20 -8.81 8.48
C GLU A 130 15.83 -9.05 9.12
N ASN A 131 14.89 -8.13 8.91
CA ASN A 131 13.53 -8.20 9.44
C ASN A 131 12.51 -8.85 8.48
N GLY A 132 12.89 -9.09 7.22
CA GLY A 132 11.94 -9.42 6.16
C GLY A 132 11.18 -10.74 6.32
N GLU A 133 11.84 -11.82 6.71
CA GLU A 133 11.16 -13.12 6.92
C GLU A 133 10.14 -13.05 8.05
N ASP A 134 10.50 -12.35 9.13
CA ASP A 134 9.64 -12.14 10.27
C ASP A 134 8.42 -11.27 9.93
N PHE A 135 8.64 -10.20 9.15
CA PHE A 135 7.57 -9.37 8.62
C PHE A 135 6.60 -10.14 7.71
N ILE A 136 7.13 -10.99 6.83
CA ILE A 136 6.31 -11.86 5.97
C ILE A 136 5.43 -12.78 6.83
N ASN A 137 5.95 -13.34 7.91
CA ASN A 137 5.16 -14.15 8.85
C ASN A 137 4.08 -13.32 9.54
N GLY A 138 4.41 -12.08 9.95
CA GLY A 138 3.41 -11.14 10.47
C GLY A 138 2.27 -10.89 9.49
N LEU A 139 2.57 -10.65 8.21
CA LEU A 139 1.55 -10.47 7.17
C LEU A 139 0.76 -11.75 6.91
N ASN A 140 1.38 -12.94 7.00
CA ASN A 140 0.65 -14.20 6.90
C ASN A 140 -0.37 -14.37 8.03
N HIS A 141 -0.07 -13.95 9.27
CA HIS A 141 -1.05 -13.95 10.35
C HIS A 141 -2.25 -13.03 10.07
N VAL A 142 -2.01 -11.83 9.53
CA VAL A 142 -3.10 -10.94 9.11
C VAL A 142 -3.94 -11.60 8.02
N LYS A 143 -3.29 -12.23 7.03
CA LYS A 143 -3.97 -12.95 5.96
C LYS A 143 -4.81 -14.12 6.48
N GLU A 144 -4.32 -14.88 7.45
CA GLU A 144 -5.07 -15.96 8.11
C GLU A 144 -6.33 -15.41 8.78
N ALA A 145 -6.22 -14.31 9.53
CA ALA A 145 -7.38 -13.64 10.14
C ALA A 145 -8.41 -13.19 9.09
N GLN A 146 -7.95 -12.67 7.94
CA GLN A 146 -8.84 -12.33 6.82
C GLN A 146 -9.56 -13.56 6.26
N ILE A 147 -8.85 -14.68 6.09
CA ILE A 147 -9.43 -15.93 5.56
C ILE A 147 -10.51 -16.44 6.51
N GLU A 148 -10.26 -16.44 7.82
CA GLU A 148 -11.24 -16.87 8.82
C GLU A 148 -12.52 -16.02 8.78
N LEU A 149 -12.39 -14.71 8.63
CA LEU A 149 -13.53 -13.79 8.51
C LEU A 149 -14.35 -13.99 7.24
N SER A 150 -13.71 -14.43 6.16
CA SER A 150 -14.36 -14.68 4.87
C SER A 150 -15.21 -15.95 4.83
N ARG A 151 -15.07 -16.83 5.84
CA ARG A 151 -15.82 -18.09 5.90
C ARG A 151 -17.29 -17.82 6.25
N PRO A 152 -18.24 -18.57 5.66
CA PRO A 152 -19.64 -18.51 6.07
C PRO A 152 -19.75 -18.82 7.56
N LYS A 153 -20.60 -18.07 8.27
CA LYS A 153 -20.99 -18.42 9.63
C LYS A 153 -22.15 -19.41 9.53
N ASP A 154 -21.95 -20.61 10.05
CA ASP A 154 -22.98 -21.65 10.17
C ASP A 154 -24.16 -21.19 11.04
#